data_AF-A0ABC8TTM1-F1
#
_entry.id   AF-A0ABC8TTM1-F1
#
_cell.length_a   1.000
_cell.length_b   1.000
_cell.length_c   1.000
_cell.angle_alpha   90.00
_cell.angle_beta   90.00
_cell.angle_gamma   90.00
#
_symmetry.space_group_name_H-M   'P 1'
#
loop_
_entity.id
_entity.type
_entity.pdbx_description
1 polymer ?
#
loop_
_entity_poly.entity_id
_entity_poly.type
_entity_poly.pdbx_seq_one_letter_code
_entity_poly.pdbx_strand_id
1 'polypeptide(L)'
;MFLDENQISGSILGVIANLSSLELLHMSNNQFTVHIPPDIGKFQSLQELKLSSNQLFGNVPSFLGNLTALTQLRLDRNNLQGNIPSSLVDCQNLIALDLSWNSLNGTIPHQKNQQKLSSDLEGNSLLKVSYQSLLQATDGFSTTNWIGMGSFVSVYKGILDPDGTIIVVKVFNLSHHEASKSFIAECETLRSIRHRNLVKVLTACSSVDYQGNDFKALVYEFMENGSVERYLHPNQIEDLKLNLLQRVNIGINVAYALDYLHHGILAPIVHRDIKPSNVLLDKELVG
;
A
#
# COMPACT_ATOMS: atom_id res chain seq x y z
N MET A 1 16.05 29.28 -0.60
CA MET A 1 17.51 29.37 -0.72
C MET A 1 17.98 28.19 -1.55
N PHE A 2 18.64 28.47 -2.67
CA PHE A 2 19.12 27.46 -3.60
C PHE A 2 20.64 27.60 -3.72
N LEU A 3 21.35 26.55 -3.34
CA LEU A 3 22.81 26.47 -3.31
C LEU A 3 23.29 25.13 -3.90
N ASP A 4 22.44 24.46 -4.67
CA ASP A 4 22.79 23.19 -5.29
C ASP A 4 24.00 23.34 -6.22
N GLU A 5 24.76 22.25 -6.39
CA GLU A 5 25.86 22.17 -7.36
C GLU A 5 26.99 23.18 -7.13
N ASN A 6 27.45 23.27 -5.89
CA ASN A 6 28.59 24.11 -5.52
C ASN A 6 29.68 23.28 -4.81
N GLN A 7 30.75 23.96 -4.38
CA GLN A 7 31.83 23.37 -3.60
C GLN A 7 31.75 23.81 -2.12
N ILE A 8 30.54 24.07 -1.62
CA ILE A 8 30.36 24.60 -0.26
C ILE A 8 30.67 23.49 0.74
N SER A 9 31.48 23.83 1.73
CA SER A 9 31.86 22.98 2.85
C SER A 9 31.65 23.71 4.18
N GLY A 10 31.85 23.02 5.30
CA GLY A 10 31.68 23.60 6.63
C GLY A 10 30.25 23.46 7.17
N SER A 11 29.85 24.36 8.06
CA SER A 11 28.57 24.25 8.79
C SER A 11 27.40 24.80 7.98
N ILE A 12 26.32 24.01 7.91
CA ILE A 12 25.02 24.46 7.38
C ILE A 12 24.50 25.68 8.16
N LEU A 13 24.78 25.81 9.46
CA LEU A 13 24.32 26.94 10.28
C LEU A 13 24.89 28.28 9.81
N GLY A 14 26.15 28.29 9.34
CA GLY A 14 26.76 29.51 8.80
C GLY A 14 26.01 30.06 7.58
N VAL A 15 25.19 29.23 6.96
CA VAL A 15 24.43 29.55 5.75
C VAL A 15 23.00 30.02 6.07
N ILE A 16 22.37 29.46 7.11
CA ILE A 16 20.90 29.60 7.33
C ILE A 16 20.48 30.26 8.65
N ALA A 17 21.40 30.57 9.57
CA ALA A 17 21.08 30.97 10.95
C ALA A 17 20.07 32.15 11.11
N ASN A 18 19.95 33.03 10.12
CA ASN A 18 19.10 34.23 10.18
C ASN A 18 17.85 34.18 9.28
N LEU A 19 17.51 33.02 8.69
CA LEU A 19 16.44 32.90 7.70
C LEU A 19 15.11 32.41 8.31
N SER A 20 14.46 33.23 9.14
CA SER A 20 13.25 32.84 9.90
C SER A 20 12.03 32.44 9.04
N SER A 21 11.97 32.87 7.78
CA SER A 21 10.87 32.58 6.84
C SER A 21 11.28 31.61 5.72
N LEU A 22 12.23 30.71 6.00
CA LEU A 22 12.75 29.79 4.99
C LEU A 22 11.73 28.72 4.62
N GLU A 23 11.25 28.75 3.38
CA GLU A 23 10.32 27.73 2.83
C GLU A 23 11.05 26.66 2.02
N LEU A 24 12.12 27.04 1.31
CA LEU A 24 12.87 26.14 0.44
C LEU A 24 14.33 26.20 0.82
N LEU A 25 14.95 25.06 1.13
CA LEU A 25 16.37 24.93 1.38
C LEU A 25 16.96 23.81 0.53
N HIS A 26 17.57 24.18 -0.59
CA HIS A 26 18.20 23.24 -1.51
C HIS A 26 19.71 23.48 -1.50
N MET A 27 20.47 22.46 -1.12
CA MET A 27 21.93 22.48 -0.98
C MET A 27 22.55 21.15 -1.44
N SER A 28 21.89 20.47 -2.38
CA SER A 28 22.35 19.19 -2.91
C SER A 28 23.65 19.35 -3.70
N ASN A 29 24.42 18.28 -3.86
CA ASN A 29 25.67 18.29 -4.64
C ASN A 29 26.68 19.34 -4.11
N ASN A 30 27.05 19.22 -2.84
CA ASN A 30 28.06 20.05 -2.18
C ASN A 30 29.06 19.15 -1.42
N GLN A 31 29.87 19.74 -0.54
CA GLN A 31 30.91 19.06 0.25
C GLN A 31 30.62 19.11 1.76
N PHE A 32 29.33 19.09 2.16
CA PHE A 32 28.98 19.13 3.57
C PHE A 32 29.36 17.82 4.27
N THR A 33 30.30 17.90 5.22
CA THR A 33 30.85 16.79 6.02
C THR A 33 30.42 16.90 7.48
N VAL A 34 29.15 17.24 7.72
CA VAL A 34 28.61 17.57 9.06
C VAL A 34 27.35 16.78 9.38
N HIS A 35 26.91 16.83 10.63
CA HIS A 35 25.56 16.41 11.02
C HIS A 35 24.50 17.39 10.48
N ILE A 36 23.27 16.91 10.30
CA ILE A 36 22.11 17.77 10.05
C ILE A 36 21.81 18.56 11.34
N PRO A 37 21.92 19.90 11.35
CA PRO A 37 21.86 20.68 12.59
C PRO A 37 20.41 20.80 13.12
N PRO A 38 20.22 20.78 14.46
CA PRO A 38 18.90 20.88 15.09
C PRO A 38 18.16 22.19 14.83
N ASP A 39 18.87 23.26 14.50
CA ASP A 39 18.27 24.55 14.16
C ASP A 39 17.38 24.51 12.91
N ILE A 40 17.54 23.50 12.03
CA ILE A 40 16.59 23.27 10.93
C ILE A 40 15.17 23.09 11.45
N GLY A 41 15.01 22.51 12.66
CA GLY A 41 13.72 22.36 13.32
C GLY A 41 13.01 23.69 13.65
N LYS A 42 13.69 24.84 13.56
CA LYS A 42 13.09 26.16 13.79
C LYS A 42 12.30 26.69 12.59
N PHE A 43 12.55 26.19 11.39
CA PHE A 43 11.92 26.67 10.15
C PHE A 43 10.57 25.99 9.93
N GLN A 44 9.56 26.39 10.71
CA GLN A 44 8.22 25.77 10.68
C GLN A 44 7.49 25.94 9.34
N SER A 45 7.90 26.92 8.53
CA SER A 45 7.39 27.13 7.15
C SER A 45 8.15 26.34 6.09
N LEU A 46 9.15 25.53 6.46
CA LEU A 46 9.99 24.79 5.51
C LEU A 46 9.16 23.71 4.80
N GLN A 47 9.03 23.87 3.48
CA GLN A 47 8.31 22.98 2.57
C GLN A 47 9.27 21.99 1.88
N GLU A 48 10.47 22.43 1.50
CA GLU A 48 11.43 21.57 0.83
C GLU A 48 12.81 21.63 1.48
N LEU A 49 13.31 20.46 1.88
CA LEU A 49 14.68 20.27 2.37
C LEU A 49 15.40 19.27 1.46
N LYS A 50 16.36 19.76 0.67
CA LYS A 50 17.15 18.94 -0.25
C LYS A 50 18.62 19.08 0.09
N LEU A 51 19.22 18.00 0.60
CA LEU A 51 20.63 17.91 0.99
C LEU A 51 21.33 16.72 0.31
N SER A 52 20.78 16.24 -0.80
CA SER A 52 21.25 15.04 -1.49
C SER A 52 22.69 15.18 -1.98
N SER A 53 23.39 14.07 -2.18
CA SER A 53 24.76 14.06 -2.73
C SER A 53 25.72 14.96 -1.95
N ASN A 54 25.83 14.71 -0.65
CA ASN A 54 26.79 15.34 0.24
C ASN A 54 27.55 14.26 1.03
N GLN A 55 28.26 14.65 2.08
CA GLN A 55 29.00 13.74 2.97
C GLN A 55 28.45 13.83 4.40
N LEU A 56 27.15 14.13 4.55
CA LEU A 56 26.49 14.28 5.84
C LEU A 56 26.51 12.95 6.58
N PHE A 57 26.79 12.96 7.88
CA PHE A 57 26.92 11.75 8.68
C PHE A 57 26.09 11.82 9.96
N GLY A 58 26.03 10.71 10.70
CA GLY A 58 25.18 10.57 11.88
C GLY A 58 23.75 10.16 11.54
N ASN A 59 22.83 10.32 12.49
CA ASN A 59 21.46 9.84 12.32
C ASN A 59 20.60 10.86 11.57
N VAL A 60 19.55 10.39 10.88
CA VAL A 60 18.45 11.27 10.45
C VAL A 60 17.79 11.82 11.72
N PRO A 61 17.69 13.15 11.91
CA PRO A 61 17.18 13.69 13.16
C PRO A 61 15.66 13.59 13.31
N SER A 62 15.17 13.30 14.52
CA SER A 62 13.74 13.18 14.80
C SER A 62 12.98 14.51 14.72
N PHE A 63 13.63 15.65 14.91
CA PHE A 63 12.98 16.97 14.80
C PHE A 63 12.41 17.25 13.41
N LEU A 64 12.89 16.54 12.37
CA LEU A 64 12.33 16.65 11.02
C LEU A 64 10.84 16.26 10.98
N GLY A 65 10.41 15.39 11.90
CA GLY A 65 9.00 15.03 12.09
C GLY A 65 8.11 16.19 12.56
N ASN A 66 8.70 17.24 13.15
CA ASN A 66 7.94 18.41 13.62
C ASN A 66 7.74 19.45 12.52
N LEU A 67 8.35 19.28 11.35
CA LEU A 67 8.21 20.21 10.22
C LEU A 67 6.96 19.85 9.41
N THR A 68 5.79 20.18 9.95
CA THR A 68 4.49 19.77 9.38
C THR A 68 4.19 20.38 8.02
N ALA A 69 4.85 21.47 7.64
CA ALA A 69 4.77 22.08 6.30
C ALA A 69 5.61 21.33 5.24
N LEU A 70 6.47 20.39 5.64
CA LEU A 70 7.43 19.75 4.74
C LEU A 70 6.71 18.84 3.73
N THR A 71 6.92 19.11 2.44
CA THR A 71 6.39 18.36 1.30
C THR A 71 7.44 17.51 0.62
N GLN A 72 8.72 17.91 0.68
CA GLN A 72 9.84 17.16 0.13
C GLN A 72 11.03 17.10 1.10
N LEU A 73 11.51 15.88 1.36
CA LEU A 73 12.73 15.60 2.11
C LEU A 73 13.64 14.71 1.27
N ARG A 74 14.78 15.25 0.82
CA ARG A 74 15.79 14.52 0.04
C ARG A 74 17.12 14.55 0.78
N LEU A 75 17.53 13.39 1.28
CA LEU A 75 18.80 13.19 2.01
C LEU A 75 19.62 12.06 1.38
N ASP A 76 19.26 11.63 0.17
CA ASP A 76 19.92 10.53 -0.52
C ASP A 76 21.39 10.82 -0.83
N ARG A 77 22.18 9.76 -1.01
CA ARG A 77 23.62 9.85 -1.34
C ARG A 77 24.40 10.66 -0.30
N ASN A 78 24.32 10.21 0.95
CA ASN A 78 25.06 10.74 2.10
C ASN A 78 25.64 9.58 2.93
N ASN A 79 26.26 9.88 4.07
CA ASN A 79 26.81 8.91 5.01
C ASN A 79 25.92 8.75 6.27
N LEU A 80 24.60 8.99 6.16
CA LEU A 80 23.68 8.90 7.29
C LEU A 80 23.52 7.44 7.73
N GLN A 81 23.32 7.21 9.02
CA GLN A 81 23.28 5.89 9.62
C GLN A 81 22.16 5.76 10.66
N GLY A 82 22.01 4.56 11.22
CA GLY A 82 21.00 4.28 12.24
C GLY A 82 19.59 4.14 11.65
N ASN A 83 18.59 4.24 12.53
CA ASN A 83 17.19 4.04 12.16
C ASN A 83 16.58 5.28 11.52
N ILE A 84 15.59 5.06 10.65
CA ILE A 84 14.67 6.12 10.21
C ILE A 84 13.81 6.56 11.42
N PRO A 85 13.76 7.84 11.80
CA PRO A 85 12.99 8.32 12.94
C PRO A 85 11.49 8.07 12.75
N SER A 86 10.83 7.56 13.79
CA SER A 86 9.38 7.34 13.75
C SER A 86 8.57 8.62 13.61
N SER A 87 9.12 9.75 14.04
CA SER A 87 8.48 11.06 13.89
C SER A 87 8.33 11.51 12.43
N LEU A 88 9.07 10.94 11.47
CA LEU A 88 8.84 11.26 10.05
C LEU A 88 7.46 10.83 9.54
N VAL A 89 6.80 9.91 10.25
CA VAL A 89 5.41 9.52 10.01
C VAL A 89 4.44 10.67 10.31
N ASP A 90 4.83 11.61 11.17
CA ASP A 90 3.98 12.74 11.57
C ASP A 90 3.97 13.88 10.53
N CYS A 91 4.85 13.82 9.51
CA CYS A 91 4.86 14.79 8.41
C CYS A 91 3.73 14.52 7.41
N GLN A 92 2.51 14.93 7.75
CA GLN A 92 1.29 14.64 6.97
C GLN A 92 1.30 15.20 5.54
N ASN A 93 2.04 16.29 5.30
CA ASN A 93 2.15 16.92 3.99
C ASN A 93 3.31 16.38 3.14
N LEU A 94 4.10 15.44 3.67
CA LEU A 94 5.26 14.90 2.97
C LEU A 94 4.78 14.04 1.81
N ILE A 95 5.25 14.38 0.61
CA ILE A 95 4.89 13.70 -0.65
C ILE A 95 6.10 12.98 -1.24
N ALA A 96 7.30 13.53 -1.02
CA ALA A 96 8.55 12.94 -1.47
C ALA A 96 9.52 12.76 -0.30
N LEU A 97 9.94 11.52 -0.08
CA LEU A 97 11.00 11.16 0.85
C LEU A 97 12.03 10.31 0.12
N ASP A 98 13.29 10.75 0.13
CA ASP A 98 14.40 9.96 -0.40
C ASP A 98 15.54 9.93 0.61
N LEU A 99 15.80 8.72 1.10
CA LEU A 99 16.87 8.42 2.05
C LEU A 99 17.85 7.39 1.46
N SER A 100 17.71 7.07 0.17
CA SER A 100 18.51 6.03 -0.49
C SER A 100 20.01 6.37 -0.51
N TRP A 101 20.87 5.39 -0.77
CA TRP A 101 22.32 5.61 -0.80
C TRP A 101 22.88 6.24 0.49
N ASN A 102 22.43 5.72 1.63
CA ASN A 102 22.95 5.98 2.97
C ASN A 102 23.23 4.64 3.66
N SER A 103 23.79 4.67 4.88
CA SER A 103 24.06 3.51 5.74
C SER A 103 22.96 3.27 6.78
N LEU A 104 21.70 3.54 6.42
CA LEU A 104 20.55 3.37 7.32
C LEU A 104 20.26 1.89 7.60
N ASN A 105 19.77 1.61 8.81
CA ASN A 105 19.39 0.26 9.25
C ASN A 105 18.07 0.29 10.03
N GLY A 106 17.66 -0.86 10.58
CA GLY A 106 16.43 -0.99 11.35
C GLY A 106 15.18 -1.18 10.48
N THR A 107 14.03 -0.75 11.00
CA THR A 107 12.71 -0.95 10.38
C THR A 107 12.16 0.36 9.83
N ILE A 108 11.35 0.27 8.77
CA ILE A 108 10.60 1.42 8.26
C ILE A 108 9.52 1.76 9.30
N PRO A 109 9.49 3.01 9.80
CA PRO A 109 8.46 3.41 10.74
C PRO A 109 7.08 3.34 10.09
N HIS A 110 6.14 2.75 10.82
CA HIS A 110 4.74 2.64 10.43
C HIS A 110 3.89 2.91 11.66
N GLN A 111 2.69 3.45 11.46
CA GLN A 111 1.70 3.49 12.52
C GLN A 111 1.22 2.06 12.76
N LYS A 112 1.38 1.57 14.00
CA LYS A 112 0.71 0.35 14.42
C LYS A 112 -0.77 0.68 14.55
N ASN A 113 -1.56 0.43 13.50
CA ASN A 113 -3.01 0.40 13.65
C ASN A 113 -3.34 -0.70 14.66
N GLN A 114 -3.70 -0.30 15.87
CA GLN A 114 -4.33 -1.19 16.84
C GLN A 114 -5.75 -1.43 16.35
N GLN A 115 -5.90 -2.17 15.26
CA GLN A 115 -7.18 -2.77 14.94
C GLN A 115 -7.45 -3.73 16.08
N LYS A 116 -8.44 -3.36 16.91
CA LYS A 116 -9.05 -4.26 17.87
C LYS A 116 -9.41 -5.50 17.09
N LEU A 117 -8.77 -6.62 17.41
CA LEU A 117 -9.15 -7.92 16.90
C LEU A 117 -10.63 -8.07 17.27
N SER A 118 -11.55 -7.80 16.34
CA SER A 118 -12.92 -8.27 16.47
C SER A 118 -12.77 -9.77 16.37
N SER A 119 -12.63 -10.40 17.53
CA SER A 119 -12.66 -11.83 17.72
C SER A 119 -14.07 -12.29 17.43
N ASP A 120 -14.49 -12.20 16.17
CA ASP A 120 -15.62 -12.97 15.66
C ASP A 120 -15.07 -14.35 15.31
N LEU A 121 -14.61 -15.04 16.36
CA LEU A 121 -14.54 -16.49 16.40
C LEU A 121 -15.94 -16.99 16.75
N GLU A 122 -16.92 -16.70 15.89
CA GLU A 122 -18.21 -17.38 15.91
C GLU A 122 -18.36 -18.20 14.63
N GLY A 123 -18.27 -19.52 14.80
CA GLY A 123 -18.80 -20.52 13.87
C GLY A 123 -18.02 -20.73 12.57
N ASN A 124 -17.25 -21.82 12.51
CA ASN A 124 -16.83 -22.46 11.25
C ASN A 124 -18.05 -23.04 10.50
N SER A 125 -18.94 -22.19 10.00
CA SER A 125 -19.80 -22.52 8.88
C SER A 125 -19.34 -21.66 7.72
N LEU A 126 -18.56 -22.25 6.80
CA LEU A 126 -18.23 -21.58 5.53
C LEU A 126 -19.54 -21.08 4.92
N LEU A 127 -19.58 -19.79 4.59
CA LEU A 127 -20.72 -19.20 3.88
C LEU A 127 -21.06 -20.10 2.68
N LYS A 128 -22.21 -20.77 2.74
CA LYS A 128 -22.62 -21.70 1.70
C LYS A 128 -23.42 -20.93 0.64
N VAL A 129 -22.80 -20.67 -0.50
CA VAL A 129 -23.42 -19.97 -1.62
C VAL A 129 -23.80 -20.94 -2.73
N SER A 130 -24.91 -20.67 -3.41
CA SER A 130 -25.36 -21.39 -4.61
C SER A 130 -25.30 -20.48 -5.83
N TYR A 131 -25.39 -21.05 -7.04
CA TYR A 131 -25.53 -20.27 -8.27
C TYR A 131 -26.70 -19.28 -8.17
N GLN A 132 -27.87 -19.74 -7.71
CA GLN A 132 -29.06 -18.90 -7.54
C GLN A 132 -28.80 -17.71 -6.60
N SER A 133 -28.16 -17.96 -5.46
CA SER A 133 -27.84 -16.91 -4.49
C SER A 133 -26.90 -15.87 -5.09
N LEU A 134 -25.88 -16.30 -5.83
CA LEU A 134 -24.95 -15.37 -6.49
C LEU A 134 -25.59 -14.62 -7.65
N LEU A 135 -26.48 -15.28 -8.40
CA LEU A 135 -27.25 -14.66 -9.46
C LEU A 135 -28.16 -13.54 -8.90
N GLN A 136 -28.87 -13.81 -7.81
CA GLN A 136 -29.69 -12.79 -7.13
C GLN A 136 -28.82 -11.65 -6.57
N ALA A 137 -27.75 -11.99 -5.86
CA ALA A 137 -26.87 -11.00 -5.24
C ALA A 137 -26.21 -10.04 -6.23
N THR A 138 -26.01 -10.47 -7.48
CA THR A 138 -25.37 -9.69 -8.54
C THR A 138 -26.37 -9.09 -9.54
N ASP A 139 -27.67 -9.16 -9.26
CA ASP A 139 -28.74 -8.74 -10.16
C ASP A 139 -28.60 -9.39 -11.56
N GLY A 140 -28.48 -10.72 -11.58
CA GLY A 140 -28.32 -11.48 -12.82
C GLY A 140 -26.95 -11.34 -13.48
N PHE A 141 -25.89 -11.05 -12.71
CA PHE A 141 -24.57 -10.66 -13.24
C PHE A 141 -24.66 -9.41 -14.15
N SER A 142 -25.47 -8.43 -13.76
CA SER A 142 -25.68 -7.20 -14.51
C SER A 142 -24.38 -6.42 -14.74
N THR A 143 -24.29 -5.72 -15.88
CA THR A 143 -23.18 -4.82 -16.22
C THR A 143 -23.06 -3.63 -15.27
N THR A 144 -24.13 -3.26 -14.55
CA THR A 144 -24.09 -2.21 -13.52
C THR A 144 -23.31 -2.63 -12.28
N ASN A 145 -23.22 -3.95 -12.03
CA ASN A 145 -22.47 -4.55 -10.93
C ASN A 145 -21.09 -5.04 -11.38
N TRP A 146 -20.72 -4.85 -12.64
CA TRP A 146 -19.45 -5.30 -13.19
C TRP A 146 -18.30 -4.43 -12.68
N ILE A 147 -17.28 -5.08 -12.09
CA ILE A 147 -16.07 -4.43 -11.60
C ILE A 147 -14.97 -4.49 -12.66
N GLY A 148 -14.84 -5.63 -13.35
CA GLY A 148 -13.77 -5.81 -14.32
C GLY A 148 -13.70 -7.21 -14.92
N MET A 149 -12.81 -7.38 -15.90
CA MET A 149 -12.59 -8.63 -16.60
C MET A 149 -11.10 -8.98 -16.61
N GLY A 150 -10.78 -10.21 -16.23
CA GLY A 150 -9.48 -10.85 -16.48
C GLY A 150 -9.56 -11.77 -17.70
N SER A 151 -8.46 -12.43 -18.06
CA SER A 151 -8.33 -13.21 -19.30
C SER A 151 -9.48 -14.20 -19.56
N PHE A 152 -9.94 -14.90 -18.52
CA PHE A 152 -11.05 -15.85 -18.59
C PHE A 152 -11.94 -15.73 -17.34
N VAL A 153 -12.02 -14.52 -16.79
CA VAL A 153 -12.69 -14.24 -15.51
C VAL A 153 -13.47 -12.95 -15.61
N SER A 154 -14.67 -12.92 -15.03
CA SER A 154 -15.44 -11.68 -14.85
C SER A 154 -15.68 -11.44 -13.36
N VAL A 155 -15.54 -10.20 -12.91
CA VAL A 155 -15.64 -9.83 -11.50
C VAL A 155 -16.84 -8.90 -11.32
N TYR A 156 -17.72 -9.24 -10.38
CA TYR A 156 -18.93 -8.51 -10.08
C TYR A 156 -18.99 -8.13 -8.60
N LYS A 157 -19.57 -6.98 -8.30
CA LYS A 157 -20.04 -6.62 -6.95
C LYS A 157 -21.38 -7.32 -6.72
N GLY A 158 -21.59 -7.86 -5.52
CA GLY A 158 -22.87 -8.41 -5.13
C GLY A 158 -23.26 -8.02 -3.72
N ILE A 159 -24.54 -8.15 -3.39
CA ILE A 159 -25.08 -7.95 -2.04
C ILE A 159 -25.81 -9.22 -1.66
N LEU A 160 -25.35 -9.92 -0.63
CA LEU A 160 -25.98 -11.16 -0.16
C LEU A 160 -27.17 -10.85 0.75
N ASP A 161 -28.30 -11.51 0.46
CA ASP A 161 -29.46 -11.53 1.33
C ASP A 161 -29.32 -12.60 2.43
N PRO A 162 -29.90 -12.41 3.63
CA PRO A 162 -30.65 -11.22 4.08
C PRO A 162 -29.77 -10.15 4.75
N ASP A 163 -28.49 -10.44 5.01
CA ASP A 163 -27.66 -9.64 5.90
C ASP A 163 -27.08 -8.37 5.23
N GLY A 164 -27.29 -8.19 3.92
CA GLY A 164 -26.79 -7.05 3.15
C GLY A 164 -25.27 -7.05 2.97
N THR A 165 -24.61 -8.20 3.15
CA THR A 165 -23.15 -8.30 3.05
C THR A 165 -22.69 -8.02 1.63
N ILE A 166 -21.87 -6.99 1.44
CA ILE A 166 -21.28 -6.66 0.15
C ILE A 166 -20.12 -7.61 -0.14
N ILE A 167 -20.16 -8.25 -1.30
CA ILE A 167 -19.18 -9.26 -1.73
C ILE A 167 -18.63 -8.94 -3.11
N VAL A 168 -17.50 -9.57 -3.44
CA VAL A 168 -16.96 -9.63 -4.80
C VAL A 168 -17.09 -11.06 -5.31
N VAL A 169 -17.75 -11.22 -6.46
CA VAL A 169 -17.96 -12.50 -7.13
C VAL A 169 -17.08 -12.58 -8.37
N LYS A 170 -16.07 -13.45 -8.31
CA LYS A 170 -15.14 -13.75 -9.40
C LYS A 170 -15.63 -14.99 -10.15
N VAL A 171 -16.26 -14.80 -11.30
CA VAL A 171 -16.84 -15.86 -12.13
C VAL A 171 -15.84 -16.33 -13.19
N PHE A 172 -15.65 -17.65 -13.32
CA PHE A 172 -14.72 -18.24 -14.27
C PHE A 172 -15.44 -18.64 -15.56
N ASN A 173 -14.93 -18.19 -16.72
CA ASN A 173 -15.48 -18.57 -18.02
C ASN A 173 -14.99 -19.97 -18.42
N LEU A 174 -15.81 -20.98 -18.14
CA LEU A 174 -15.45 -22.39 -18.36
C LEU A 174 -15.43 -22.84 -19.82
N SER A 175 -15.83 -21.98 -20.77
CA SER A 175 -15.56 -22.23 -22.19
C SER A 175 -14.05 -22.16 -22.50
N HIS A 176 -13.25 -21.55 -21.62
CA HIS A 176 -11.81 -21.52 -21.73
C HIS A 176 -11.15 -22.65 -20.93
N HIS A 177 -10.33 -23.47 -21.60
CA HIS A 177 -9.75 -24.69 -21.01
C HIS A 177 -8.90 -24.45 -19.74
N GLU A 178 -8.22 -23.30 -19.64
CA GLU A 178 -7.43 -22.95 -18.45
C GLU A 178 -8.26 -22.43 -17.26
N ALA A 179 -9.52 -22.04 -17.46
CA ALA A 179 -10.33 -21.43 -16.40
C ALA A 179 -10.60 -22.38 -15.23
N SER A 180 -10.91 -23.64 -15.54
CA SER A 180 -11.14 -24.68 -14.53
C SER A 180 -9.88 -24.97 -13.71
N LYS A 181 -8.69 -25.00 -14.36
CA LYS A 181 -7.41 -25.20 -13.68
C LYS A 181 -7.08 -24.00 -12.78
N SER A 182 -7.30 -22.79 -13.25
CA SER A 182 -7.09 -21.56 -12.46
C SER A 182 -7.98 -21.53 -11.23
N PHE A 183 -9.26 -21.91 -11.36
CA PHE A 183 -10.18 -22.02 -10.23
C PHE A 183 -9.68 -23.02 -9.17
N ILE A 184 -9.26 -24.21 -9.61
CA ILE A 184 -8.75 -25.25 -8.70
C ILE A 184 -7.48 -24.78 -8.00
N ALA A 185 -6.51 -24.23 -8.74
CA ALA A 185 -5.26 -23.72 -8.19
C ALA A 185 -5.50 -22.61 -7.15
N GLU A 186 -6.43 -21.69 -7.42
CA GLU A 186 -6.84 -20.68 -6.44
C GLU A 186 -7.48 -21.34 -5.22
N CYS A 187 -8.41 -22.28 -5.38
CA CYS A 187 -9.02 -22.99 -4.24
C CYS A 187 -7.99 -23.72 -3.37
N GLU A 188 -7.00 -24.37 -3.98
CA GLU A 188 -5.92 -25.07 -3.26
C GLU A 188 -5.05 -24.10 -2.47
N THR A 189 -4.69 -22.98 -3.08
CA THR A 189 -3.95 -21.87 -2.43
C THR A 189 -4.74 -21.32 -1.25
N LEU A 190 -6.04 -21.13 -1.42
CA LEU A 190 -6.93 -20.52 -0.43
C LEU A 190 -7.19 -21.41 0.80
N ARG A 191 -7.01 -22.73 0.68
CA ARG A 191 -7.16 -23.66 1.82
C ARG A 191 -6.08 -23.47 2.88
N SER A 192 -4.91 -22.96 2.51
CA SER A 192 -3.73 -22.90 3.37
C SER A 192 -3.34 -21.48 3.80
N ILE A 193 -3.82 -20.44 3.10
CA ILE A 193 -3.45 -19.05 3.41
C ILE A 193 -4.46 -18.39 4.35
N ARG A 194 -3.95 -17.77 5.41
CA ARG A 194 -4.70 -16.86 6.28
C ARG A 194 -3.77 -15.76 6.76
N HIS A 195 -3.91 -14.57 6.19
CA HIS A 195 -3.08 -13.43 6.55
C HIS A 195 -3.88 -12.14 6.43
N ARG A 196 -3.63 -11.17 7.32
CA ARG A 196 -4.36 -9.90 7.37
C ARG A 196 -4.14 -9.00 6.14
N ASN A 197 -3.00 -9.17 5.45
CA ASN A 197 -2.63 -8.42 4.25
C ASN A 197 -2.86 -9.24 2.97
N LEU A 198 -3.75 -10.23 3.03
CA LEU A 198 -4.23 -10.98 1.87
C LEU A 198 -5.76 -10.91 1.87
N VAL A 199 -6.34 -10.61 0.70
CA VAL A 199 -7.79 -10.49 0.55
C VAL A 199 -8.48 -11.77 1.00
N LYS A 200 -9.42 -11.66 1.93
CA LYS A 200 -10.13 -12.81 2.48
C LYS A 200 -11.07 -13.39 1.45
N VAL A 201 -10.91 -14.69 1.19
CA VAL A 201 -11.93 -15.48 0.50
C VAL A 201 -12.97 -15.94 1.51
N LEU A 202 -14.22 -15.59 1.22
CA LEU A 202 -15.36 -15.98 2.03
C LEU A 202 -15.77 -17.42 1.70
N THR A 203 -15.80 -17.77 0.42
CA THR A 203 -16.22 -19.11 -0.04
C THR A 203 -15.93 -19.34 -1.53
N ALA A 204 -16.11 -20.58 -1.97
CA ALA A 204 -16.06 -20.99 -3.36
C ALA A 204 -17.39 -21.63 -3.76
N CYS A 205 -17.89 -21.29 -4.95
CA CYS A 205 -19.06 -21.92 -5.55
C CYS A 205 -18.62 -22.81 -6.72
N SER A 206 -18.94 -24.10 -6.64
CA SER A 206 -18.86 -25.02 -7.77
C SER A 206 -20.22 -25.71 -7.86
N SER A 207 -21.01 -25.32 -8.86
CA SER A 207 -22.40 -25.73 -9.02
C SER A 207 -22.75 -25.86 -10.50
N VAL A 208 -24.04 -25.90 -10.82
CA VAL A 208 -24.56 -25.85 -12.18
C VAL A 208 -25.49 -24.65 -12.33
N ASP A 209 -25.51 -24.04 -13.51
CA ASP A 209 -26.47 -22.99 -13.86
C ASP A 209 -27.86 -23.56 -14.16
N TYR A 210 -28.82 -22.69 -14.49
CA TYR A 210 -30.19 -23.12 -14.83
C TYR A 210 -30.29 -23.89 -16.17
N GLN A 211 -29.24 -23.87 -16.99
CA GLN A 211 -29.16 -24.63 -18.22
C GLN A 211 -28.46 -25.99 -18.02
N GLY A 212 -27.97 -26.27 -16.80
CA GLY A 212 -27.25 -27.49 -16.47
C GLY A 212 -25.76 -27.44 -16.81
N ASN A 213 -25.21 -26.29 -17.19
CA ASN A 213 -23.78 -26.13 -17.42
C ASN A 213 -23.02 -25.95 -16.10
N ASP A 214 -21.78 -26.40 -16.06
CA ASP A 214 -20.88 -26.15 -14.93
C ASP A 214 -20.74 -24.64 -14.66
N PHE A 215 -20.79 -24.27 -13.39
CA PHE A 215 -20.58 -22.92 -12.91
C PHE A 215 -19.55 -22.91 -11.78
N LYS A 216 -18.54 -22.05 -11.91
CA LYS A 216 -17.47 -21.89 -10.92
C LYS A 216 -17.23 -20.42 -10.61
N ALA A 217 -17.24 -20.09 -9.32
CA ALA A 217 -16.96 -18.74 -8.84
C ALA A 217 -16.25 -18.74 -7.48
N LEU A 218 -15.43 -17.72 -7.26
CA LEU A 218 -14.84 -17.42 -5.95
C LEU A 218 -15.49 -16.15 -5.38
N VAL A 219 -15.75 -16.16 -4.08
CA VAL A 219 -16.39 -15.06 -3.38
C VAL A 219 -15.42 -14.47 -2.36
N TYR A 220 -15.14 -13.18 -2.51
CA TYR A 220 -14.22 -12.42 -1.66
C TYR A 220 -14.99 -11.37 -0.86
N GLU A 221 -14.38 -10.91 0.23
CA GLU A 221 -14.81 -9.66 0.85
C GLU A 221 -14.66 -8.49 -0.13
N PHE A 222 -15.51 -7.47 0.06
CA PHE A 222 -15.46 -6.27 -0.76
C PHE A 222 -14.45 -5.26 -0.17
N MET A 223 -13.51 -4.82 -1.01
CA MET A 223 -12.49 -3.84 -0.66
C MET A 223 -12.94 -2.45 -1.15
N GLU A 224 -13.37 -1.59 -0.23
CA GLU A 224 -14.15 -0.38 -0.54
C GLU A 224 -13.38 0.65 -1.36
N ASN A 225 -12.07 0.73 -1.15
CA ASN A 225 -11.21 1.74 -1.76
C ASN A 225 -10.57 1.26 -3.06
N GLY A 226 -10.90 0.05 -3.54
CA GLY A 226 -10.45 -0.48 -4.82
C GLY A 226 -8.95 -0.76 -4.85
N SER A 227 -8.36 -0.75 -6.06
CA SER A 227 -6.94 -1.07 -6.25
C SER A 227 -6.03 0.15 -6.09
N VAL A 228 -4.78 -0.10 -5.68
CA VAL A 228 -3.72 0.92 -5.58
C VAL A 228 -3.46 1.60 -6.93
N GLU A 229 -3.64 0.89 -8.06
CA GLU A 229 -3.48 1.43 -9.41
C GLU A 229 -4.25 2.74 -9.64
N ARG A 230 -5.49 2.84 -9.13
CA ARG A 230 -6.33 4.04 -9.26
C ARG A 230 -5.70 5.28 -8.62
N TYR A 231 -4.93 5.10 -7.55
CA TYR A 231 -4.27 6.19 -6.83
C TYR A 231 -2.92 6.57 -7.43
N LEU A 232 -2.27 5.63 -8.14
CA LEU A 232 -0.99 5.87 -8.81
C LEU A 232 -1.18 6.49 -10.20
N HIS A 233 -2.27 6.13 -10.89
CA HIS A 233 -2.60 6.59 -12.23
C HIS A 233 -4.03 7.16 -12.26
N PRO A 234 -4.27 8.33 -11.63
CA PRO A 234 -5.61 8.92 -11.60
C PRO A 234 -6.04 9.33 -13.01
N ASN A 235 -7.13 8.73 -13.50
CA ASN A 235 -7.76 9.08 -14.78
C ASN A 235 -8.56 10.38 -14.66
N GLN A 236 -7.88 11.51 -14.50
CA GLN A 236 -8.37 12.91 -14.57
C GLN A 236 -9.60 13.31 -13.72
N ILE A 237 -10.25 12.38 -13.01
CA ILE A 237 -11.46 12.59 -12.24
C ILE A 237 -11.13 12.24 -10.78
N GLU A 238 -11.05 13.30 -9.96
CA GLU A 238 -10.80 13.38 -8.51
C GLU A 238 -9.34 13.40 -8.01
N ASP A 239 -9.10 14.28 -7.03
CA ASP A 239 -7.88 14.48 -6.23
C ASP A 239 -7.56 13.28 -5.30
N LEU A 240 -7.80 12.05 -5.76
CA LEU A 240 -7.50 10.83 -5.02
C LEU A 240 -5.98 10.62 -4.97
N LYS A 241 -5.34 11.15 -3.93
CA LYS A 241 -3.90 11.02 -3.69
C LYS A 241 -3.64 10.38 -2.33
N LEU A 242 -2.83 9.32 -2.34
CA LEU A 242 -2.26 8.77 -1.11
C LEU A 242 -1.15 9.70 -0.61
N ASN A 243 -1.15 10.02 0.68
CA ASN A 243 -0.02 10.67 1.34
C ASN A 243 1.15 9.68 1.52
N LEU A 244 2.33 10.17 1.91
CA LEU A 244 3.49 9.29 2.06
C LEU A 244 3.27 8.18 3.09
N LEU A 245 2.62 8.49 4.22
CA LEU A 245 2.36 7.50 5.27
C LEU A 245 1.52 6.32 4.74
N GLN A 246 0.44 6.63 4.01
CA GLN A 246 -0.39 5.61 3.37
C GLN A 246 0.42 4.78 2.39
N ARG A 247 1.24 5.41 1.53
CA ARG A 247 2.10 4.71 0.57
C ARG A 247 3.10 3.77 1.25
N VAL A 248 3.73 4.23 2.33
CA VAL A 248 4.69 3.46 3.12
C VAL A 248 3.99 2.27 3.78
N ASN A 249 2.85 2.49 4.42
CA ASN A 249 2.07 1.42 5.05
C ASN A 249 1.62 0.37 4.03
N ILE A 250 1.12 0.78 2.85
CA ILE A 250 0.76 -0.12 1.76
C ILE A 250 1.97 -0.94 1.32
N GLY A 251 3.13 -0.31 1.12
CA GLY A 251 4.37 -1.01 0.75
C GLY A 251 4.81 -2.04 1.79
N ILE A 252 4.74 -1.69 3.08
CA ILE A 252 5.04 -2.59 4.20
C ILE A 252 4.08 -3.77 4.25
N ASN A 253 2.78 -3.52 4.05
CA ASN A 253 1.77 -4.58 4.05
C ASN A 253 1.95 -5.57 2.90
N VAL A 254 2.23 -5.07 1.69
CA VAL A 254 2.57 -5.92 0.54
C VAL A 254 3.81 -6.75 0.84
N ALA A 255 4.84 -6.17 1.47
CA ALA A 255 6.03 -6.90 1.87
C ALA A 255 5.72 -8.00 2.92
N TYR A 256 4.89 -7.72 3.93
CA TYR A 256 4.46 -8.72 4.90
C TYR A 256 3.65 -9.85 4.27
N ALA A 257 2.75 -9.53 3.34
CA ALA A 257 1.99 -10.53 2.59
C ALA A 257 2.92 -11.46 1.80
N LEU A 258 3.92 -10.91 1.11
CA LEU A 258 4.91 -11.69 0.36
C LEU A 258 5.81 -12.53 1.26
N ASP A 259 6.28 -11.99 2.38
CA ASP A 259 7.07 -12.73 3.35
C ASP A 259 6.29 -13.93 3.90
N TYR A 260 5.00 -13.73 4.24
CA TYR A 260 4.11 -14.81 4.64
C TYR A 260 3.95 -15.88 3.55
N LEU A 261 3.73 -15.49 2.29
CA LEU A 261 3.57 -16.44 1.19
C LEU A 261 4.86 -17.24 0.91
N HIS A 262 6.03 -16.63 1.09
CA HIS A 262 7.31 -17.27 0.79
C HIS A 262 7.85 -18.11 1.96
N HIS A 263 7.60 -17.68 3.20
CA HIS A 263 8.27 -18.25 4.38
C HIS A 263 7.30 -18.66 5.50
N GLY A 264 6.06 -18.16 5.51
CA GLY A 264 5.08 -18.37 6.56
C GLY A 264 4.20 -19.62 6.40
N ILE A 265 4.35 -20.36 5.29
CA ILE A 265 3.55 -21.53 4.94
C ILE A 265 4.44 -22.72 4.58
N LEU A 266 3.91 -23.95 4.76
CA LEU A 266 4.66 -25.20 4.56
C LEU A 266 5.19 -25.38 3.13
N ALA A 267 4.42 -24.93 2.14
CA ALA A 267 4.79 -24.95 0.72
C ALA A 267 4.81 -23.50 0.22
N PRO A 268 5.98 -22.91 -0.06
CA PRO A 268 6.10 -21.54 -0.52
C PRO A 268 5.25 -21.27 -1.77
N ILE A 269 4.47 -20.19 -1.74
CA ILE A 269 3.63 -19.75 -2.85
C ILE A 269 4.29 -18.57 -3.54
N VAL A 270 4.54 -18.69 -4.84
CA VAL A 270 4.97 -17.56 -5.68
C VAL A 270 3.74 -16.95 -6.34
N HIS A 271 3.43 -15.68 -6.07
CA HIS A 271 2.23 -15.02 -6.61
C HIS A 271 2.27 -14.84 -8.15
N ARG A 272 3.44 -14.57 -8.72
CA ARG A 272 3.68 -14.43 -10.19
C ARG A 272 3.01 -13.25 -10.92
N ASP A 273 2.22 -12.42 -10.24
CA ASP A 273 1.49 -11.30 -10.85
C ASP A 273 1.32 -10.15 -9.85
N ILE A 274 2.39 -9.80 -9.14
CA ILE A 274 2.36 -8.65 -8.22
C ILE A 274 2.42 -7.36 -9.02
N LYS A 275 1.34 -6.57 -8.95
CA LYS A 275 1.19 -5.27 -9.64
C LYS A 275 0.16 -4.39 -8.90
N PRO A 276 0.14 -3.06 -9.11
CA PRO A 276 -0.76 -2.16 -8.39
C PRO A 276 -2.25 -2.48 -8.53
N SER A 277 -2.68 -3.10 -9.64
CA SER A 277 -4.08 -3.50 -9.85
C SER A 277 -4.51 -4.67 -8.95
N ASN A 278 -3.56 -5.44 -8.42
CA ASN A 278 -3.79 -6.62 -7.57
C ASN A 278 -3.56 -6.33 -6.08
N VAL A 279 -3.25 -5.09 -5.71
CA VAL A 279 -3.19 -4.63 -4.31
C VAL A 279 -4.46 -3.84 -4.04
N LEU A 280 -5.36 -4.39 -3.23
CA LEU A 280 -6.64 -3.79 -2.90
C LEU A 280 -6.58 -3.11 -1.53
N LEU A 281 -7.33 -2.03 -1.37
CA LEU A 281 -7.38 -1.22 -0.15
C LEU A 281 -8.74 -1.35 0.53
N ASP A 282 -8.72 -1.65 1.83
CA ASP A 282 -9.92 -1.67 2.67
C ASP A 282 -10.41 -0.24 2.97
N LYS A 283 -11.51 -0.12 3.72
CA LYS A 283 -12.05 1.16 4.21
C LYS A 283 -11.04 2.08 4.93
N GLU A 284 -9.99 1.53 5.55
CA GLU A 284 -8.95 2.28 6.27
C GLU A 284 -7.74 2.64 5.39
N LEU A 285 -7.80 2.32 4.09
CA LEU A 285 -6.69 2.42 3.13
C LEU A 285 -5.48 1.56 3.53
N VAL A 286 -5.76 0.46 4.20
CA VAL A 286 -4.79 -0.57 4.58
C VAL A 286 -4.88 -1.67 3.53
N GLY A 287 -3.72 -2.03 2.95
CA GLY A 287 -3.56 -3.17 2.03
C GLY A 287 -3.17 -4.46 2.73
#